data_AF-Q9LMC2-F1
#
_entry.id   AF-Q9LMC2-F1
#
_cell.length_a   1.000
_cell.length_b   1.000
_cell.length_c   1.000
_cell.angle_alpha   90.00
_cell.angle_beta   90.00
_cell.angle_gamma   90.00
#
_symmetry.space_group_name_H-M   'P 1'
#
loop_
_entity.id
_entity.type
_entity.pdbx_description
1 polymer ?
#
loop_
_entity_poly.entity_id
_entity_poly.type
_entity_poly.pdbx_seq_one_letter_code
_entity_poly.pdbx_strand_id
1 'polypeptide(L)'
;MDWTMISGSRDESLHAARDYWRRLNESECFDIEGIEAPPGAIALIPYDCQLPNSFHPLPLWVKLYASAGLHRFNMLEVLVNERSVGKLNIIVPIARPKGVTTNERFIPCDCFSVDDKLPQWPSHDSFNDRKRFYSVKESELQNNDWINLYLELVLCAIQKVRISDSDLSKLKIVKAVIETKEDMVPPNERLNAKTAVVYITFKGLANARIAAGEHYERKAIIRRIFNEHTGHLSLLGDLIGEKKFVNIDPVTYFNSPAYLEDITHELPPESPWMDILAGTGSMDQID
;
A
#
# COMPACT_ATOMS: atom_id res chain seq x y z
N MET A 1 14.22 -28.94 15.19
CA MET A 1 12.87 -29.54 15.12
C MET A 1 12.87 -30.49 13.96
N ASP A 2 12.62 -31.76 14.26
CA ASP A 2 12.60 -32.88 13.31
C ASP A 2 11.32 -32.77 12.48
N TRP A 3 11.45 -32.53 11.18
CA TRP A 3 10.33 -32.36 10.24
C TRP A 3 10.01 -33.65 9.50
N THR A 4 10.15 -34.80 10.17
CA THR A 4 9.76 -36.11 9.62
C THR A 4 8.23 -36.27 9.58
N MET A 5 7.67 -35.64 8.56
CA MET A 5 6.47 -35.96 7.78
C MET A 5 5.65 -37.18 8.24
N ILE A 6 4.53 -36.89 8.90
CA ILE A 6 3.33 -37.71 8.76
C ILE A 6 2.70 -37.26 7.45
N SER A 7 2.83 -38.06 6.39
CA SER A 7 2.26 -37.73 5.07
C SER A 7 0.75 -37.43 5.11
N GLY A 8 0.03 -37.93 6.12
CA GLY A 8 -1.37 -37.61 6.38
C GLY A 8 -1.63 -36.18 6.90
N SER A 9 -0.73 -35.60 7.71
CA SER A 9 -0.98 -34.27 8.30
C SER A 9 -0.79 -33.13 7.30
N ARG A 10 0.05 -33.32 6.27
CA ARG A 10 0.27 -32.29 5.25
C ARG A 10 -0.97 -32.08 4.41
N ASP A 11 -1.65 -33.14 4.01
CA ASP A 11 -2.86 -33.04 3.19
C ASP A 11 -4.03 -32.45 3.99
N GLU A 12 -4.19 -32.85 5.26
CA GLU A 12 -5.18 -32.24 6.16
C GLU A 12 -4.91 -30.75 6.38
N SER A 13 -3.66 -30.37 6.66
CA SER A 13 -3.27 -28.96 6.82
C SER A 13 -3.47 -28.15 5.54
N LEU A 14 -3.18 -28.72 4.36
CA LEU A 14 -3.44 -28.08 3.08
C LEU A 14 -4.94 -27.93 2.80
N HIS A 15 -5.74 -28.93 3.16
CA HIS A 15 -7.20 -28.86 3.04
C HIS A 15 -7.79 -27.79 3.95
N ALA A 16 -7.39 -27.76 5.22
CA ALA A 16 -7.84 -26.76 6.17
C ALA A 16 -7.41 -25.34 5.75
N ALA A 17 -6.18 -25.18 5.26
CA ALA A 17 -5.72 -23.88 4.73
C ALA A 17 -6.53 -23.45 3.51
N ARG A 18 -6.84 -24.37 2.58
CA ARG A 18 -7.71 -24.07 1.43
C ARG A 18 -9.11 -23.69 1.87
N ASP A 19 -9.66 -24.35 2.87
CA ASP A 19 -10.98 -24.05 3.43
C ASP A 19 -11.03 -22.65 4.04
N TYR A 20 -10.01 -22.31 4.83
CA TYR A 20 -9.82 -20.97 5.39
C TYR A 20 -9.78 -19.89 4.30
N TRP A 21 -8.90 -20.02 3.30
CA TRP A 21 -8.82 -19.06 2.20
C TRP A 21 -10.09 -19.01 1.35
N ARG A 22 -10.83 -20.12 1.24
CA ARG A 22 -12.15 -20.13 0.58
C ARG A 22 -13.14 -19.26 1.36
N ARG A 23 -13.25 -19.45 2.68
CA ARG A 23 -14.14 -18.68 3.55
C ARG A 23 -13.81 -17.19 3.55
N LEU A 24 -12.51 -16.84 3.57
CA LEU A 24 -12.06 -15.46 3.42
C LEU A 24 -12.48 -14.87 2.06
N ASN A 25 -12.31 -15.61 0.97
CA ASN A 25 -12.74 -15.13 -0.35
C ASN A 25 -14.27 -15.00 -0.44
N GLU A 26 -15.03 -15.87 0.23
CA GLU A 26 -16.49 -15.78 0.33
C GLU A 26 -16.96 -14.55 1.13
N SER A 27 -16.17 -14.11 2.12
CA SER A 27 -16.42 -12.86 2.86
C SER A 27 -15.75 -11.62 2.23
N GLU A 28 -15.08 -11.81 1.09
CA GLU A 28 -14.26 -10.78 0.43
C GLU A 28 -13.19 -10.18 1.37
N CYS A 29 -12.75 -10.97 2.36
CA CYS A 29 -11.81 -10.62 3.41
C CYS A 29 -12.31 -9.53 4.40
N PHE A 30 -13.62 -9.32 4.49
CA PHE A 30 -14.26 -8.50 5.54
C PHE A 30 -14.92 -9.38 6.60
N ASP A 31 -15.23 -8.79 7.76
CA ASP A 31 -15.93 -9.43 8.90
C ASP A 31 -15.36 -10.83 9.24
N ILE A 32 -14.02 -10.91 9.32
CA ILE A 32 -13.27 -12.17 9.41
C ILE A 32 -13.14 -12.73 10.83
N GLU A 33 -13.68 -12.03 11.84
CA GLU A 33 -13.56 -12.40 13.26
C GLU A 33 -14.10 -13.81 13.56
N GLY A 34 -15.06 -14.29 12.76
CA GLY A 34 -15.61 -15.66 12.86
C GLY A 34 -14.90 -16.71 11.99
N ILE A 35 -13.82 -16.35 11.29
CA ILE A 35 -13.10 -17.24 10.37
C ILE A 35 -11.79 -17.67 11.02
N GLU A 36 -11.83 -18.81 11.71
CA GLU A 36 -10.66 -19.40 12.35
C GLU A 36 -9.68 -19.96 11.31
N ALA A 37 -8.41 -19.57 11.43
CA ALA A 37 -7.32 -20.14 10.66
C ALA A 37 -6.87 -21.48 11.27
N PRO A 38 -6.41 -22.44 10.45
CA PRO A 38 -5.92 -23.70 10.98
C PRO A 38 -4.60 -23.51 11.74
N PRO A 39 -4.29 -24.38 12.71
CA PRO A 39 -3.05 -24.31 13.49
C PRO A 39 -1.81 -24.25 12.60
N GLY A 40 -0.96 -23.24 12.83
CA GLY A 40 0.29 -23.02 12.09
C GLY A 40 0.14 -22.33 10.73
N ALA A 41 -1.07 -21.97 10.30
CA ALA A 41 -1.26 -21.11 9.13
C ALA A 41 -1.05 -19.63 9.46
N ILE A 42 -0.61 -18.88 8.46
CA ILE A 42 -0.58 -17.41 8.53
C ILE A 42 -2.00 -16.91 8.29
N ALA A 43 -2.62 -16.38 9.33
CA ALA A 43 -3.98 -15.84 9.32
C ALA A 43 -3.99 -14.34 9.01
N LEU A 44 -5.09 -13.85 8.44
CA LEU A 44 -5.45 -12.44 8.55
C LEU A 44 -5.87 -12.15 10.00
N ILE A 45 -5.40 -11.00 10.51
CA ILE A 45 -5.64 -10.59 11.89
C ILE A 45 -6.50 -9.32 11.85
N PRO A 46 -7.73 -9.35 12.40
CA PRO A 46 -8.54 -8.15 12.53
C PRO A 46 -7.86 -7.20 13.50
N TYR A 47 -7.94 -5.90 13.21
CA TYR A 47 -7.34 -4.87 14.04
C TYR A 47 -8.30 -3.68 14.16
N ASP A 48 -8.76 -3.41 15.38
CA ASP A 48 -9.60 -2.24 15.66
C ASP A 48 -8.73 -1.04 16.05
N CYS A 49 -8.58 -0.09 15.13
CA CYS A 49 -7.80 1.13 15.35
C CYS A 49 -8.34 2.05 16.46
N GLN A 50 -9.53 1.79 17.02
CA GLN A 50 -10.11 2.59 18.10
C GLN A 50 -9.71 2.09 19.49
N LEU A 51 -9.25 0.84 19.60
CA LEU A 51 -8.88 0.27 20.88
C LEU A 51 -7.57 0.91 21.38
N PRO A 52 -7.51 1.39 22.64
CA PRO A 52 -6.35 2.13 23.16
C PRO A 52 -5.03 1.37 23.11
N ASN A 53 -5.09 0.04 23.20
CA ASN A 53 -3.94 -0.87 23.21
C ASN A 53 -3.77 -1.65 21.92
N SER A 54 -4.64 -1.41 20.94
CA SER A 54 -4.38 -1.91 19.60
C SER A 54 -3.14 -1.16 19.11
N PHE A 55 -2.00 -1.84 18.99
CA PHE A 55 -0.81 -1.29 18.37
C PHE A 55 -0.56 -2.01 17.05
N HIS A 56 -1.06 -1.46 15.95
CA HIS A 56 -0.61 -1.85 14.64
C HIS A 56 0.78 -1.22 14.49
N PRO A 57 1.81 -2.00 14.12
CA PRO A 57 3.18 -1.49 14.08
C PRO A 57 3.36 -0.33 13.09
N LEU A 58 2.46 -0.16 12.13
CA LEU A 58 2.49 0.87 11.10
C LEU A 58 1.10 1.53 10.91
N PRO A 59 0.62 2.36 11.85
CA PRO A 59 -0.74 2.90 11.80
C PRO A 59 -0.94 3.90 10.65
N LEU A 60 0.09 4.70 10.34
CA LEU A 60 0.07 5.63 9.21
C LEU A 60 -0.15 4.89 7.88
N TRP A 61 0.44 3.71 7.73
CA TRP A 61 0.23 2.89 6.53
C TRP A 61 -1.22 2.48 6.35
N VAL A 62 -1.85 1.97 7.41
CA VAL A 62 -3.26 1.58 7.39
C VAL A 62 -4.13 2.77 7.01
N LYS A 63 -3.88 3.94 7.62
CA LYS A 63 -4.56 5.20 7.29
C LYS A 63 -4.40 5.61 5.83
N LEU A 64 -3.21 5.49 5.26
CA LEU A 64 -2.95 5.83 3.85
C LEU A 64 -3.58 4.82 2.88
N TYR A 65 -3.57 3.52 3.20
CA TYR A 65 -4.23 2.48 2.42
C TYR A 65 -5.75 2.65 2.43
N ALA A 66 -6.34 2.94 3.60
CA ALA A 66 -7.75 3.29 3.69
C ALA A 66 -8.06 4.55 2.85
N SER A 67 -7.24 5.59 2.96
CA SER A 67 -7.37 6.82 2.15
C SER A 67 -7.31 6.55 0.65
N ALA A 68 -6.45 5.62 0.21
CA ALA A 68 -6.31 5.26 -1.21
C ALA A 68 -7.61 4.68 -1.80
N GLY A 69 -8.33 3.86 -1.04
CA GLY A 69 -9.65 3.38 -1.46
C GLY A 69 -10.76 4.42 -1.30
N LEU A 70 -10.74 5.18 -0.20
CA LEU A 70 -11.72 6.23 0.09
C LEU A 70 -11.74 7.33 -0.98
N HIS A 71 -10.56 7.80 -1.42
CA HIS A 71 -10.41 8.94 -2.32
C HIS A 71 -11.21 8.79 -3.63
N ARG A 72 -11.46 7.57 -4.12
CA ARG A 72 -12.21 7.37 -5.37
C ARG A 72 -13.70 7.18 -5.19
N PHE A 73 -14.13 6.71 -4.04
CA PHE A 73 -15.49 6.20 -3.93
C PHE A 73 -16.29 6.75 -2.75
N ASN A 74 -15.65 7.49 -1.83
CA ASN A 74 -16.30 7.94 -0.58
C ASN A 74 -16.92 6.75 0.18
N MET A 75 -16.18 5.64 0.24
CA MET A 75 -16.69 4.32 0.58
C MET A 75 -15.92 3.69 1.75
N LEU A 76 -16.67 3.12 2.70
CA LEU A 76 -16.22 2.81 4.06
C LEU A 76 -15.39 1.52 4.19
N GLU A 77 -15.51 0.60 3.23
CA GLU A 77 -14.76 -0.65 3.18
C GLU A 77 -13.79 -0.63 2.02
N VAL A 78 -12.52 -0.91 2.30
CA VAL A 78 -11.44 -0.93 1.31
C VAL A 78 -10.59 -2.17 1.53
N LEU A 79 -10.36 -2.94 0.47
CA LEU A 79 -9.34 -3.99 0.46
C LEU A 79 -8.13 -3.48 -0.32
N VAL A 80 -6.95 -3.53 0.29
CA VAL A 80 -5.68 -3.14 -0.35
C VAL A 80 -4.70 -4.29 -0.28
N ASN A 81 -4.17 -4.68 -1.44
CA ASN A 81 -3.17 -5.72 -1.57
C ASN A 81 -1.81 -5.10 -1.93
N GLU A 82 -0.86 -5.13 -1.01
CA GLU A 82 0.54 -4.81 -1.31
C GLU A 82 1.21 -6.01 -2.02
N ARG A 83 1.91 -5.74 -3.12
CA ARG A 83 2.49 -6.77 -4.00
C ARG A 83 4.01 -6.82 -3.97
N SER A 84 4.67 -5.83 -3.38
CA SER A 84 6.14 -5.81 -3.24
C SER A 84 6.59 -4.79 -2.22
N VAL A 85 7.63 -5.13 -1.46
CA VAL A 85 8.28 -4.22 -0.52
C VAL A 85 9.37 -3.39 -1.20
N GLY A 86 9.56 -2.16 -0.71
CA GLY A 86 10.64 -1.28 -1.15
C GLY A 86 10.28 -0.40 -2.35
N LYS A 87 9.03 -0.45 -2.81
CA LYS A 87 8.41 0.43 -3.80
C LYS A 87 6.91 0.45 -3.56
N LEU A 88 6.21 1.49 -3.99
CA LEU A 88 4.74 1.46 -3.98
C LEU A 88 4.28 0.48 -5.05
N ASN A 89 3.57 -0.57 -4.64
CA ASN A 89 2.97 -1.53 -5.56
C ASN A 89 1.73 -2.12 -4.90
N ILE A 90 0.61 -1.42 -5.06
CA ILE A 90 -0.66 -1.80 -4.44
C ILE A 90 -1.75 -1.95 -5.48
N ILE A 91 -2.68 -2.84 -5.18
CA ILE A 91 -3.95 -2.97 -5.89
C ILE A 91 -5.06 -2.79 -4.86
N VAL A 92 -6.03 -1.94 -5.18
CA VAL A 92 -7.24 -1.74 -4.42
C VAL A 92 -8.38 -2.39 -5.22
N PRO A 93 -8.63 -3.70 -5.02
CA PRO A 93 -9.68 -4.40 -5.75
C PRO A 93 -11.09 -4.05 -5.26
N ILE A 94 -11.24 -3.67 -3.98
CA ILE A 94 -12.54 -3.35 -3.39
C ILE A 94 -12.46 -1.98 -2.73
N ALA A 95 -13.44 -1.13 -3.06
CA ALA A 95 -13.76 0.08 -2.33
C ALA A 95 -15.27 0.28 -2.42
N ARG A 96 -16.00 0.05 -1.32
CA ARG A 96 -17.48 -0.04 -1.29
C ARG A 96 -18.13 0.53 -0.02
N PRO A 97 -19.43 0.87 -0.03
CA PRO A 97 -20.12 1.28 1.20
C PRO A 97 -20.19 0.10 2.18
N LYS A 98 -20.19 0.41 3.48
CA LYS A 98 -20.24 -0.63 4.53
C LYS A 98 -21.47 -1.52 4.37
N GLY A 99 -21.28 -2.84 4.41
CA GLY A 99 -22.35 -3.83 4.33
C GLY A 99 -22.93 -4.08 2.92
N VAL A 100 -22.36 -3.49 1.87
CA VAL A 100 -22.74 -3.82 0.49
C VAL A 100 -21.81 -4.94 0.01
N THR A 101 -22.28 -6.18 -0.07
CA THR A 101 -21.50 -7.27 -0.67
C THR A 101 -21.65 -7.29 -2.19
N THR A 102 -20.56 -7.50 -2.90
CA THR A 102 -20.58 -7.76 -4.33
C THR A 102 -20.73 -9.26 -4.54
N ASN A 103 -21.82 -9.69 -5.20
CA ASN A 103 -21.98 -11.11 -5.60
C ASN A 103 -21.03 -11.51 -6.74
N GLU A 104 -20.17 -10.61 -7.19
CA GLU A 104 -19.15 -10.89 -8.18
C GLU A 104 -18.03 -11.70 -7.53
N ARG A 105 -17.60 -12.78 -8.19
CA ARG A 105 -16.46 -13.56 -7.70
C ARG A 105 -15.28 -12.62 -7.56
N PHE A 106 -14.67 -12.57 -6.37
CA PHE A 106 -13.38 -11.95 -6.19
C PHE A 106 -12.38 -12.61 -7.15
N ILE A 107 -11.97 -11.90 -8.19
CA ILE A 107 -10.94 -12.35 -9.12
C ILE A 107 -9.62 -11.78 -8.62
N PRO A 108 -8.69 -12.60 -8.09
CA PRO A 108 -7.33 -12.14 -7.82
C PRO A 108 -6.71 -11.72 -9.15
N CYS A 109 -6.69 -10.41 -9.40
CA CYS A 109 -6.33 -9.87 -10.70
C CYS A 109 -4.86 -9.40 -10.69
N ASP A 110 -4.06 -9.91 -11.64
CA ASP A 110 -2.79 -9.31 -12.01
C ASP A 110 -3.10 -8.10 -12.94
N CYS A 111 -3.37 -6.94 -12.37
CA CYS A 111 -3.72 -5.75 -13.16
C CYS A 111 -2.53 -5.13 -13.91
N PHE A 112 -1.30 -5.42 -13.49
CA PHE A 112 -0.11 -4.91 -14.17
C PHE A 112 0.41 -5.97 -15.15
N SER A 113 0.27 -5.68 -16.45
CA SER A 113 1.00 -6.39 -17.49
C SER A 113 2.52 -6.14 -17.32
N VAL A 114 3.35 -6.95 -17.97
CA VAL A 114 4.81 -6.72 -18.05
C VAL A 114 5.13 -5.31 -18.60
N ASP A 115 4.23 -4.74 -19.40
CA ASP A 115 4.31 -3.39 -19.97
C ASP A 115 3.98 -2.27 -18.97
N ASP A 116 3.48 -2.63 -17.78
CA ASP A 116 3.04 -1.65 -16.79
C ASP A 116 4.14 -1.11 -15.87
N LYS A 117 5.40 -1.24 -16.29
CA LYS A 117 6.57 -0.71 -15.57
C LYS A 117 6.56 0.82 -15.52
N LEU A 118 7.13 1.40 -14.46
CA LEU A 118 7.35 2.84 -14.38
C LEU A 118 8.23 3.32 -15.55
N PRO A 119 7.86 4.42 -16.21
CA PRO A 119 8.70 4.99 -17.26
C PRO A 119 9.96 5.62 -16.66
N GLN A 120 10.92 5.93 -17.52
CA GLN A 120 12.07 6.74 -17.13
C GLN A 120 11.65 8.18 -16.87
N TRP A 121 12.38 8.86 -15.98
CA TRP A 121 12.17 10.29 -15.74
C TRP A 121 12.41 11.08 -17.04
N PRO A 122 11.45 11.89 -17.52
CA PRO A 122 11.59 12.64 -18.76
C PRO A 122 12.72 13.66 -18.71
N SER A 123 13.30 13.99 -19.87
CA SER A 123 14.25 15.10 -19.97
C SER A 123 13.56 16.42 -19.63
N HIS A 124 14.33 17.42 -19.17
CA HIS A 124 13.80 18.71 -18.76
C HIS A 124 12.92 19.38 -19.84
N ASP A 125 13.35 19.29 -21.10
CA ASP A 125 12.65 19.91 -22.23
C ASP A 125 11.41 19.12 -22.68
N SER A 126 11.32 17.83 -22.33
CA SER A 126 10.17 16.98 -22.69
C SER A 126 8.87 17.48 -22.05
N PHE A 127 8.93 18.05 -20.84
CA PHE A 127 7.75 18.58 -20.15
C PHE A 127 7.10 19.79 -20.82
N ASN A 128 7.74 20.38 -21.83
CA ASN A 128 7.16 21.46 -22.63
C ASN A 128 6.16 20.95 -23.68
N ASP A 129 6.16 19.64 -23.98
CA ASP A 129 5.17 19.04 -24.85
C ASP A 129 3.80 18.98 -24.15
N ARG A 130 2.98 20.01 -24.38
CA ARG A 130 1.63 20.12 -23.82
C ARG A 130 0.66 19.06 -24.35
N LYS A 131 0.95 18.44 -25.50
CA LYS A 131 0.12 17.33 -26.03
C LYS A 131 0.34 16.04 -25.26
N ARG A 132 1.49 15.87 -24.63
CA ARG A 132 1.80 14.69 -23.81
C ARG A 132 1.70 14.94 -22.31
N PHE A 133 2.18 16.09 -21.87
CA PHE A 133 2.31 16.42 -20.45
C PHE A 133 1.40 17.58 -20.03
N TYR A 134 0.77 17.43 -18.87
CA TYR A 134 0.03 18.48 -18.20
C TYR A 134 0.73 18.86 -16.90
N SER A 135 1.15 20.12 -16.78
CA SER A 135 1.71 20.63 -15.52
C SER A 135 0.56 21.09 -14.64
N VAL A 136 0.39 20.43 -13.50
CA VAL A 136 -0.68 20.72 -12.55
C VAL A 136 -0.41 22.07 -11.89
N LYS A 137 -1.41 22.94 -11.84
CA LYS A 137 -1.30 24.24 -11.15
C LYS A 137 -1.38 24.04 -9.64
N GLU A 138 -0.83 24.98 -8.87
CA GLU A 138 -0.90 24.94 -7.40
C GLU A 138 -2.36 24.95 -6.90
N SER A 139 -3.24 25.72 -7.53
CA SER A 139 -4.68 25.73 -7.23
C SER A 139 -5.37 24.39 -7.56
N GLU A 140 -4.85 23.63 -8.52
CA GLU A 140 -5.40 22.32 -8.90
C GLU A 140 -4.88 21.23 -7.97
N LEU A 141 -3.63 21.33 -7.50
CA LEU A 141 -3.07 20.44 -6.48
C LEU A 141 -3.89 20.44 -5.20
N GLN A 142 -4.35 21.62 -4.74
CA GLN A 142 -5.22 21.74 -3.56
C GLN A 142 -6.56 21.01 -3.71
N ASN A 143 -7.06 20.91 -4.94
CA ASN A 143 -8.33 20.23 -5.27
C ASN A 143 -8.12 18.77 -5.70
N ASN A 144 -6.88 18.29 -5.79
CA ASN A 144 -6.51 16.95 -6.23
C ASN A 144 -5.55 16.33 -5.20
N ASP A 145 -6.07 16.13 -4.00
CA ASP A 145 -5.37 15.58 -2.84
C ASP A 145 -4.80 14.18 -3.10
N TRP A 146 -5.35 13.39 -4.03
CA TRP A 146 -4.73 12.13 -4.45
C TRP A 146 -3.27 12.25 -4.89
N ILE A 147 -2.85 13.38 -5.47
CA ILE A 147 -1.46 13.55 -5.89
C ILE A 147 -0.55 13.56 -4.66
N ASN A 148 -1.00 14.24 -3.59
CA ASN A 148 -0.29 14.26 -2.32
C ASN A 148 -0.36 12.88 -1.65
N LEU A 149 -1.55 12.27 -1.57
CA LEU A 149 -1.73 10.92 -1.04
C LEU A 149 -0.81 9.90 -1.71
N TYR A 150 -0.67 9.97 -3.04
CA TYR A 150 0.19 9.04 -3.78
C TYR A 150 1.67 9.27 -3.50
N LEU A 151 2.09 10.52 -3.29
CA LEU A 151 3.44 10.82 -2.82
C LEU A 151 3.67 10.23 -1.42
N GLU A 152 2.74 10.45 -0.48
CA GLU A 152 2.82 9.92 0.88
C GLU A 152 2.90 8.39 0.88
N LEU A 153 2.07 7.73 0.07
CA LEU A 153 2.11 6.28 -0.16
C LEU A 153 3.47 5.80 -0.66
N VAL A 154 4.09 6.49 -1.63
CA VAL A 154 5.46 6.16 -2.11
C VAL A 154 6.48 6.26 -1.00
N LEU A 155 6.45 7.33 -0.21
CA LEU A 155 7.40 7.55 0.88
C LEU A 155 7.26 6.49 1.97
N CYS A 156 6.02 6.20 2.35
CA CYS A 156 5.69 5.14 3.29
C CYS A 156 6.13 3.76 2.78
N ALA A 157 5.89 3.45 1.50
CA ALA A 157 6.28 2.19 0.87
C ALA A 157 7.81 1.95 0.85
N ILE A 158 8.59 3.02 0.65
CA ILE A 158 10.03 2.94 0.40
C ILE A 158 10.83 3.19 1.66
N GLN A 159 10.58 4.29 2.37
CA GLN A 159 11.42 4.64 3.50
C GLN A 159 11.23 3.60 4.60
N LYS A 160 10.00 3.09 4.80
CA LYS A 160 9.60 2.14 5.88
C LYS A 160 10.09 2.56 7.28
N VAL A 161 10.70 3.73 7.42
CA VAL A 161 10.94 4.44 8.68
C VAL A 161 9.58 4.89 9.19
N ARG A 162 9.42 4.99 10.51
CA ARG A 162 8.25 5.59 11.16
C ARG A 162 8.13 7.07 10.77
N ILE A 163 7.59 7.32 9.58
CA ILE A 163 7.12 8.62 9.13
C ILE A 163 5.89 8.92 10.00
N SER A 164 5.88 10.06 10.67
CA SER A 164 4.72 10.54 11.40
C SER A 164 3.88 11.50 10.55
N ASP A 165 2.63 11.76 10.94
CA ASP A 165 1.82 12.84 10.34
C ASP A 165 2.58 14.19 10.40
N SER A 166 3.37 14.42 11.46
CA SER A 166 4.21 15.61 11.59
C SER A 166 5.31 15.68 10.54
N ASP A 167 5.85 14.54 10.12
CA ASP A 167 6.86 14.49 9.06
C ASP A 167 6.23 14.67 7.68
N LEU A 168 5.05 14.10 7.45
CA LEU A 168 4.28 14.33 6.22
C LEU A 168 3.92 15.80 6.05
N SER A 169 3.57 16.50 7.13
CA SER A 169 3.25 17.95 7.07
C SER A 169 4.40 18.85 6.63
N LYS A 170 5.65 18.35 6.67
CA LYS A 170 6.84 19.06 6.17
C LYS A 170 7.02 18.90 4.66
N LEU A 171 6.26 18.00 4.02
CA LEU A 171 6.34 17.78 2.59
C LEU A 171 5.79 18.96 1.82
N LYS A 172 6.52 19.34 0.78
CA LYS A 172 6.08 20.36 -0.16
C LYS A 172 6.27 19.86 -1.59
N ILE A 173 5.17 19.65 -2.29
CA ILE A 173 5.20 19.43 -3.74
C ILE A 173 5.67 20.73 -4.40
N VAL A 174 6.77 20.66 -5.14
CA VAL A 174 7.33 21.78 -5.92
C VAL A 174 6.70 21.80 -7.30
N LYS A 175 6.55 20.62 -7.93
CA LYS A 175 5.97 20.48 -9.26
C LYS A 175 5.35 19.09 -9.41
N ALA A 176 4.14 19.04 -9.98
CA ALA A 176 3.53 17.81 -10.44
C ALA A 176 3.22 17.90 -11.93
N VAL A 177 3.56 16.84 -12.67
CA VAL A 177 3.28 16.73 -14.09
C VAL A 177 2.60 15.40 -14.36
N ILE A 178 1.51 15.44 -15.14
CA ILE A 178 0.73 14.27 -15.50
C ILE A 178 0.96 13.94 -16.98
N GLU A 179 1.22 12.67 -17.25
CA GLU A 179 1.27 12.10 -18.59
C GLU A 179 0.14 11.10 -18.77
N THR A 180 -0.54 11.20 -19.89
CA THR A 180 -1.59 10.27 -20.33
C THR A 180 -1.28 9.80 -21.75
N LYS A 181 -1.74 8.60 -22.12
CA LYS A 181 -1.61 8.12 -23.52
C LYS A 181 -2.55 8.87 -24.47
N GLU A 182 -3.72 9.23 -23.97
CA GLU A 182 -4.76 9.93 -24.71
C GLU A 182 -4.52 11.45 -24.62
N ASP A 183 -4.65 12.14 -25.75
CA ASP A 183 -4.67 13.59 -25.78
C ASP A 183 -6.06 14.07 -25.37
N MET A 184 -6.16 14.56 -24.13
CA MET A 184 -7.41 15.00 -23.52
C MET A 184 -7.53 16.53 -23.60
N VAL A 185 -8.70 17.02 -24.03
CA VAL A 185 -9.02 18.44 -24.11
C VAL A 185 -10.27 18.72 -23.26
N PRO A 186 -10.24 19.70 -22.33
CA PRO A 186 -9.09 20.55 -22.01
C PRO A 186 -7.97 19.80 -21.26
N PRO A 187 -6.71 20.29 -21.29
CA PRO A 187 -5.57 19.56 -20.73
C PRO A 187 -5.69 19.15 -19.25
N ASN A 188 -6.45 19.90 -18.46
CA ASN A 188 -6.72 19.59 -17.05
C ASN A 188 -7.59 18.33 -16.88
N GLU A 189 -8.30 17.85 -17.91
CA GLU A 189 -9.00 16.54 -17.86
C GLU A 189 -8.05 15.37 -17.62
N ARG A 190 -6.75 15.53 -17.86
CA ARG A 190 -5.73 14.53 -17.52
C ARG A 190 -5.67 14.24 -16.02
N LEU A 191 -6.11 15.16 -15.16
CA LEU A 191 -6.26 14.91 -13.71
C LEU A 191 -7.28 13.80 -13.42
N ASN A 192 -8.28 13.65 -14.31
CA ASN A 192 -9.34 12.65 -14.21
C ASN A 192 -9.02 11.37 -15.00
N ALA A 193 -7.87 11.32 -15.69
CA ALA A 193 -7.53 10.20 -16.56
C ALA A 193 -7.47 8.87 -15.78
N LYS A 194 -8.02 7.83 -16.41
CA LYS A 194 -8.08 6.48 -15.83
C LYS A 194 -6.69 5.87 -15.69
N THR A 195 -5.87 6.07 -16.72
CA THR A 195 -4.46 5.68 -16.73
C THR A 195 -3.59 6.92 -16.86
N ALA A 196 -2.74 7.15 -15.87
CA ALA A 196 -1.87 8.31 -15.82
C ALA A 196 -0.52 7.95 -15.18
N VAL A 197 0.53 8.64 -15.61
CA VAL A 197 1.80 8.68 -14.88
C VAL A 197 1.97 10.09 -14.31
N VAL A 198 2.27 10.16 -13.02
CA VAL A 198 2.52 11.40 -12.30
C VAL A 198 4.00 11.47 -11.97
N TYR A 199 4.61 12.56 -12.39
CA TYR A 199 5.98 12.94 -12.07
C TYR A 199 5.94 14.06 -11.03
N ILE A 200 6.47 13.79 -9.85
CA ILE A 200 6.42 14.73 -8.73
C ILE A 200 7.85 15.13 -8.37
N THR A 201 8.10 16.43 -8.31
CA THR A 201 9.25 16.97 -7.58
C THR A 201 8.79 17.60 -6.28
N PHE A 202 9.49 17.33 -5.20
CA PHE A 202 9.06 17.71 -3.86
C PHE A 202 10.24 17.93 -2.93
N LYS A 203 10.01 18.65 -1.82
CA LYS A 203 10.98 18.94 -0.76
C LYS A 203 10.39 18.50 0.59
N GLY A 204 11.22 18.50 1.63
CA GLY A 204 10.86 18.06 2.96
C GLY A 204 11.23 16.60 3.24
N LEU A 205 11.09 16.20 4.51
CA LEU A 205 11.45 14.88 5.03
C LEU A 205 12.94 14.55 4.81
N ALA A 206 13.82 14.99 5.73
CA ALA A 206 15.24 14.64 5.66
C ALA A 206 15.41 13.12 5.56
N ASN A 207 16.06 12.65 4.50
CA ASN A 207 16.40 11.24 4.39
C ASN A 207 17.82 11.07 4.92
N ALA A 208 17.94 10.72 6.21
CA ALA A 208 19.22 10.45 6.87
C ALA A 208 20.04 9.40 6.11
N ARG A 209 19.39 8.44 5.42
CA ARG A 209 20.06 7.36 4.68
C ARG A 209 20.77 7.83 3.40
N ILE A 210 20.44 9.01 2.87
CA ILE A 210 21.04 9.56 1.64
C ILE A 210 21.71 10.91 1.91
N ALA A 211 21.85 11.32 3.17
CA ALA A 211 22.32 12.66 3.57
C ALA A 211 21.57 13.80 2.84
N ALA A 212 20.33 13.54 2.41
CA ALA A 212 19.49 14.53 1.75
C ALA A 212 18.79 15.33 2.84
N GLY A 213 19.27 16.54 3.09
CA GLY A 213 18.63 17.49 4.02
C GLY A 213 17.22 17.88 3.56
N GLU A 214 16.42 18.44 4.46
CA GLU A 214 15.00 18.77 4.23
C GLU A 214 14.77 19.71 3.03
N HIS A 215 15.78 20.49 2.63
CA HIS A 215 15.69 21.47 1.56
C HIS A 215 15.97 20.92 0.14
N TYR A 216 16.47 19.68 0.03
CA TYR A 216 16.80 19.08 -1.26
C TYR A 216 15.52 18.67 -2.02
N GLU A 217 15.50 18.98 -3.31
CA GLU A 217 14.42 18.56 -4.19
C GLU A 217 14.61 17.10 -4.60
N ARG A 218 13.62 16.28 -4.30
CA ARG A 218 13.54 14.85 -4.61
C ARG A 218 12.48 14.60 -5.68
N LYS A 219 12.52 13.40 -6.25
CA LYS A 219 11.70 13.02 -7.41
C LYS A 219 10.99 11.70 -7.14
N ALA A 220 9.69 11.66 -7.43
CA ALA A 220 8.88 10.45 -7.39
C ALA A 220 8.16 10.25 -8.72
N ILE A 221 8.05 9.00 -9.18
CA ILE A 221 7.21 8.63 -10.32
C ILE A 221 6.13 7.68 -9.80
N ILE A 222 4.88 7.97 -10.12
CA ILE A 222 3.73 7.14 -9.76
C ILE A 222 2.94 6.86 -11.02
N ARG A 223 2.69 5.59 -11.32
CA ARG A 223 1.71 5.14 -12.31
C ARG A 223 0.42 4.78 -11.60
N ARG A 224 -0.66 5.35 -12.09
CA ARG A 224 -2.04 5.11 -11.69
C ARG A 224 -2.78 4.41 -12.83
N ILE A 225 -3.44 3.31 -12.54
CA ILE A 225 -4.34 2.63 -13.48
C ILE A 225 -5.67 2.39 -12.77
N PHE A 226 -6.76 2.82 -13.40
CA PHE A 226 -8.10 2.54 -12.95
C PHE A 226 -8.84 1.77 -14.04
N ASN A 227 -9.21 0.54 -13.72
CA ASN A 227 -9.98 -0.31 -14.61
C ASN A 227 -11.45 -0.14 -14.27
N GLU A 228 -12.22 0.53 -15.12
CA GLU A 228 -13.66 0.70 -14.90
C GLU A 228 -14.43 -0.61 -14.96
N HIS A 229 -13.95 -1.58 -15.74
CA HIS A 229 -14.66 -2.85 -15.92
C HIS A 229 -14.60 -3.69 -14.66
N THR A 230 -13.51 -3.61 -13.90
CA THR A 230 -13.33 -4.35 -12.65
C THR A 230 -13.47 -3.47 -11.41
N GLY A 231 -13.54 -2.15 -11.56
CA GLY A 231 -13.48 -1.19 -10.45
C GLY A 231 -12.10 -1.07 -9.77
N HIS A 232 -11.08 -1.81 -10.24
CA HIS A 232 -9.80 -1.89 -9.56
C HIS A 232 -8.97 -0.62 -9.78
N LEU A 233 -8.35 -0.14 -8.69
CA LEU A 233 -7.28 0.86 -8.74
C LEU A 233 -5.93 0.17 -8.53
N SER A 234 -4.95 0.44 -9.37
CA SER A 234 -3.58 -0.05 -9.22
C SER A 234 -2.61 1.10 -9.20
N LEU A 235 -1.73 1.12 -8.20
CA LEU A 235 -0.68 2.12 -8.03
C LEU A 235 0.68 1.45 -8.01
N LEU A 236 1.56 1.92 -8.89
CA LEU A 236 2.97 1.57 -8.90
C LEU A 236 3.77 2.85 -8.72
N GLY A 237 4.78 2.90 -7.85
CA GLY A 237 5.56 4.11 -7.65
C GLY A 237 6.92 3.88 -7.03
N ASP A 238 7.85 4.78 -7.32
CA ASP A 238 9.25 4.71 -6.86
C ASP A 238 9.86 6.11 -6.69
N LEU A 239 10.92 6.20 -5.87
CA LEU A 239 11.76 7.39 -5.75
C LEU A 239 12.92 7.33 -6.76
N ILE A 240 13.23 8.46 -7.39
CA ILE A 240 14.26 8.53 -8.44
C ILE A 240 15.57 9.04 -7.87
N GLY A 241 16.64 8.30 -8.14
CA GLY A 241 17.99 8.61 -7.66
C GLY A 241 18.27 8.14 -6.24
N GLU A 242 17.30 7.52 -5.56
CA GLU A 242 17.48 6.92 -4.24
C GLU A 242 17.92 5.46 -4.35
N LYS A 243 18.69 4.96 -3.37
CA LYS A 243 19.11 3.56 -3.34
C LYS A 243 17.88 2.66 -3.21
N LYS A 244 17.71 1.75 -4.16
CA LYS A 244 16.61 0.78 -4.14
C LYS A 244 16.79 -0.21 -2.99
N PHE A 245 15.70 -0.51 -2.30
CA PHE A 245 15.63 -1.65 -1.40
C PHE A 245 15.64 -2.94 -2.23
N VAL A 246 16.10 -4.04 -1.60
CA VAL A 246 15.92 -5.36 -2.19
C VAL A 246 14.41 -5.61 -2.26
N ASN A 247 13.91 -5.93 -3.45
CA ASN A 247 12.50 -6.23 -3.66
C ASN A 247 12.21 -7.58 -2.97
N ILE A 248 11.56 -7.51 -1.81
CA ILE A 248 11.16 -8.66 -1.01
C ILE A 248 9.63 -8.71 -1.06
N ASP A 249 9.04 -9.91 -1.13
CA ASP A 249 7.59 -10.01 -1.02
C ASP A 249 7.14 -9.56 0.38
N PRO A 250 5.98 -8.89 0.52
CA PRO A 250 5.52 -8.38 1.82
C PRO A 250 5.44 -9.44 2.92
N VAL A 251 4.98 -10.65 2.59
CA VAL A 251 4.87 -11.75 3.56
C VAL A 251 6.24 -12.10 4.11
N THR A 252 7.27 -12.23 3.26
CA THR A 252 8.64 -12.50 3.72
C THR A 252 9.22 -11.36 4.56
N TYR A 253 8.95 -10.09 4.21
CA TYR A 253 9.50 -8.95 4.94
C TYR A 253 8.89 -8.81 6.34
N PHE A 254 7.56 -8.83 6.43
CA PHE A 254 6.85 -8.66 7.70
C PHE A 254 7.04 -9.85 8.65
N ASN A 255 7.38 -11.03 8.14
CA ASN A 255 7.75 -12.19 8.94
C ASN A 255 9.27 -12.33 9.14
N SER A 256 10.08 -11.36 8.70
CA SER A 256 11.53 -11.44 8.88
C SER A 256 11.92 -11.14 10.34
N PRO A 257 12.90 -11.87 10.91
CA PRO A 257 13.37 -11.62 12.28
C PRO A 257 13.76 -10.16 12.53
N ALA A 258 14.39 -9.52 11.55
CA ALA A 258 14.79 -8.12 11.63
C ALA A 258 13.58 -7.16 11.79
N TYR A 259 12.46 -7.43 11.10
CA TYR A 259 11.25 -6.63 11.28
C TYR A 259 10.59 -6.91 12.63
N LEU A 260 10.53 -8.17 13.04
CA LEU A 260 9.95 -8.58 14.32
C LEU A 260 10.74 -8.03 15.53
N GLU A 261 12.08 -7.97 15.44
CA GLU A 261 12.94 -7.32 16.43
C GLU A 261 12.69 -5.81 16.51
N ASP A 262 12.55 -5.12 15.37
CA ASP A 262 12.29 -3.67 15.33
C ASP A 262 10.93 -3.32 15.97
N ILE A 263 9.89 -4.14 15.76
CA ILE A 263 8.59 -3.92 16.41
C ILE A 263 8.58 -4.27 17.90
N THR A 264 9.28 -5.34 18.35
CA THR A 264 9.29 -5.73 19.78
C THR A 264 9.90 -4.65 20.66
N HIS A 265 10.95 -3.96 20.20
CA HIS A 265 11.55 -2.87 20.96
C HIS A 265 10.62 -1.68 21.21
N GLU A 266 9.53 -1.58 20.46
CA GLU A 266 8.65 -0.41 20.46
C GLU A 266 7.24 -0.70 20.98
N LEU A 267 6.90 -1.98 21.14
CA LEU A 267 5.68 -2.36 21.83
C LEU A 267 5.85 -2.10 23.33
N PRO A 268 4.83 -1.54 24.02
CA PRO A 268 4.86 -1.50 25.46
C PRO A 268 5.07 -2.92 26.02
N PRO A 269 5.76 -3.08 27.17
CA PRO A 269 6.04 -4.40 27.73
C PRO A 269 4.78 -5.26 27.92
N GLU A 270 3.63 -4.61 28.10
CA GLU A 270 2.31 -5.22 28.30
C GLU A 270 1.49 -5.35 27.01
N SER A 271 2.09 -5.12 25.85
CA SER A 271 1.41 -5.35 24.57
C SER A 271 1.16 -6.84 24.38
N PRO A 272 -0.09 -7.27 24.07
CA PRO A 272 -0.38 -8.67 23.72
C PRO A 272 0.49 -9.22 22.58
N TRP A 273 0.98 -8.34 21.70
CA TRP A 273 1.92 -8.71 20.65
C TRP A 273 3.28 -9.18 21.16
N MET A 274 3.74 -8.75 22.34
CA MET A 274 5.02 -9.22 22.90
C MET A 274 4.99 -10.73 23.15
N ASP A 275 3.88 -11.24 23.69
CA ASP A 275 3.72 -12.67 23.94
C ASP A 275 3.62 -13.47 22.65
N ILE A 276 2.89 -12.95 21.65
CA ILE A 276 2.78 -13.59 20.33
C ILE A 276 4.14 -13.64 19.61
N LEU A 277 4.90 -12.53 19.64
CA LEU A 277 6.23 -12.45 19.02
C LEU A 277 7.26 -13.33 19.73
N ALA A 278 7.12 -13.52 21.04
CA ALA A 278 7.93 -14.45 21.83
C ALA A 278 7.51 -15.92 21.66
N GLY A 279 6.39 -16.19 20.97
CA GLY A 279 5.80 -17.52 20.84
C GLY A 279 5.21 -18.07 22.16
N THR A 280 4.99 -17.22 23.15
CA THR A 280 4.43 -17.56 24.47
C THR A 280 2.95 -17.19 24.60
N GLY A 281 2.45 -16.32 23.73
CA GLY A 281 1.06 -15.88 23.67
C GLY A 281 0.23 -16.66 22.68
N SER A 282 -1.06 -16.82 22.99
CA SER A 282 -2.05 -17.26 22.00
C SER A 282 -2.58 -16.04 21.27
N MET A 283 -2.84 -16.17 19.97
CA MET A 283 -3.45 -15.10 19.17
C MET A 283 -4.83 -14.69 19.72
N ASP A 284 -5.50 -15.60 20.45
CA ASP A 284 -6.80 -15.37 21.12
C ASP A 284 -6.74 -14.38 22.30
N GLN A 285 -5.54 -13.89 22.68
CA GLN A 285 -5.36 -12.95 23.78
C GLN A 285 -5.37 -11.48 23.33
N ILE A 286 -5.50 -11.21 22.03
CA ILE A 286 -5.70 -9.85 21.51
C ILE A 286 -7.22 -9.59 21.44
N ASP A 287 -7.79 -9.07 22.53
CA ASP A 287 -9.13 -8.46 22.54
C ASP A 287 -9.07 -6.98 22.12
#